data_AF-A0A1G8C0Y0-F1
#
_entry.id   AF-A0A1G8C0Y0-F1
#
_cell.length_a   1.000
_cell.length_b   1.000
_cell.length_c   1.000
_cell.angle_alpha   90.00
_cell.angle_beta   90.00
_cell.angle_gamma   90.00
#
_symmetry.space_group_name_H-M   'P 1'
#
loop_
_entity.id
_entity.type
_entity.pdbx_description
1 polymer ?
#
loop_
_entity_poly.entity_id
_entity_poly.type
_entity_poly.pdbx_seq_one_letter_code
_entity_poly.pdbx_strand_id
1 'polypeptide(L)'
;MYGPWRYLQSQLTGYNSAPVPEDAMAETIKSKAMAMDGENTGLSVVPYPNPVSDKLFIKTENAGQISSVRLLTPAGKLIYQSQNAAAEVDVRNLAPGMYLLLVTQQDGSQSSHKVIVKK
;
A
#
# COMPACT_ATOMS: atom_id res chain seq x y z
N MET A 1 43.33 16.50 40.61
CA MET A 1 44.63 16.34 39.91
C MET A 1 44.53 15.09 39.05
N TYR A 2 44.40 15.25 37.73
CA TYR A 2 44.35 14.17 36.75
C TYR A 2 45.77 13.95 36.19
N GLY A 3 46.28 12.71 36.30
CA GLY A 3 47.54 12.29 35.67
C GLY A 3 47.29 11.77 34.25
N PRO A 4 48.12 12.13 33.26
CA PRO A 4 47.84 11.86 31.85
C PRO A 4 48.41 10.49 31.46
N TRP A 5 47.55 9.54 31.12
CA TRP A 5 48.01 8.33 30.44
C TRP A 5 48.12 8.60 28.94
N ARG A 6 49.36 8.87 28.52
CA ARG A 6 49.84 8.72 27.14
C ARG A 6 49.78 7.25 26.76
N TYR A 7 49.03 6.93 25.71
CA TYR A 7 49.39 5.84 24.80
C TYR A 7 49.28 6.36 23.37
N LEU A 8 50.39 6.27 22.66
CA LEU A 8 50.49 6.52 21.23
C LEU A 8 51.31 5.38 20.63
N GLN A 9 50.99 5.06 19.37
CA GLN A 9 51.59 4.12 18.40
C GLN A 9 51.05 2.67 18.42
N SER A 10 50.73 2.03 17.29
CA SER A 10 51.25 2.22 15.92
C SER A 10 50.23 1.80 14.86
N GLN A 11 49.91 2.72 13.94
CA GLN A 11 49.32 2.40 12.65
C GLN A 11 50.30 1.52 11.87
N LEU A 12 49.98 0.22 11.71
CA LEU A 12 50.33 -0.60 10.54
C LEU A 12 49.84 -2.03 10.79
N THR A 13 48.76 -2.43 10.12
CA THR A 13 48.55 -3.73 9.46
C THR A 13 47.12 -3.76 8.94
N GLY A 14 46.98 -3.98 7.64
CA GLY A 14 45.71 -3.85 6.93
C GLY A 14 44.66 -4.83 7.42
N TYR A 15 43.47 -4.30 7.68
CA TYR A 15 42.18 -4.79 7.20
C TYR A 15 41.17 -3.79 7.77
N ASN A 16 40.64 -2.91 6.94
CA ASN A 16 39.61 -1.95 7.33
C ASN A 16 38.28 -2.71 7.49
N SER A 17 38.17 -3.50 8.56
CA SER A 17 36.92 -4.11 9.00
C SER A 17 36.36 -3.28 10.14
N ALA A 18 36.02 -2.01 9.86
CA ALA A 18 35.11 -1.29 10.73
C ALA A 18 33.76 -2.02 10.62
N PRO A 19 33.22 -2.64 11.68
CA PRO A 19 31.85 -3.11 11.65
C PRO A 19 30.98 -1.87 11.40
N VAL A 20 30.22 -1.90 10.31
CA VAL A 20 29.25 -0.85 9.98
C VAL A 20 28.32 -0.73 11.21
N PRO A 21 28.17 0.44 11.83
CA PRO A 21 27.40 0.57 13.07
C PRO A 21 25.97 0.06 12.87
N GLU A 22 25.57 -0.93 13.67
CA GLU A 22 24.26 -1.62 13.62
C GLU A 22 23.06 -0.66 13.69
N ASP A 23 23.23 0.52 14.30
CA ASP A 23 22.22 1.58 14.36
C ASP A 23 21.81 2.13 12.98
N ALA A 24 22.71 2.10 11.98
CA ALA A 24 22.41 2.62 10.65
C ALA A 24 21.56 1.66 9.79
N MET A 25 21.45 0.37 10.17
CA MET A 25 20.66 -0.60 9.40
C MET A 25 19.18 -0.59 9.79
N ALA A 26 18.88 -0.32 11.06
CA ALA A 26 17.51 -0.30 11.58
C ALA A 26 16.65 0.82 10.99
N GLU A 27 17.25 1.91 10.53
CA GLU A 27 16.53 3.03 9.90
C GLU A 27 16.15 2.76 8.43
N THR A 28 16.88 1.89 7.73
CA THR A 28 16.61 1.59 6.30
C THR A 28 15.47 0.60 6.08
N ILE A 29 15.13 -0.21 7.09
CA ILE A 29 14.04 -1.19 7.00
C ILE A 29 12.69 -0.56 7.37
N LYS A 30 12.66 0.50 8.20
CA LYS A 30 11.40 1.18 8.55
C LYS A 30 10.82 1.99 7.40
N SER A 31 11.66 2.59 6.57
CA SER A 31 11.20 3.47 5.47
C SER A 31 10.56 2.70 4.30
N LYS A 32 10.86 1.41 4.12
CA LYS A 32 10.26 0.62 3.02
C LYS A 32 8.90 -0.01 3.35
N ALA A 33 8.57 -0.17 4.63
CA ALA A 33 7.27 -0.69 5.06
C ALA A 33 6.16 0.39 5.14
N MET A 34 6.53 1.67 5.22
CA MET A 34 5.58 2.79 5.25
C MET A 34 5.14 3.26 3.85
N ALA A 35 5.83 2.87 2.78
CA ALA A 35 5.47 3.24 1.40
C ALA A 35 4.29 2.43 0.81
N MET A 36 3.65 1.57 1.61
CA MET A 36 2.44 0.82 1.22
C MET A 36 1.16 1.33 1.90
N ASP A 37 1.19 2.51 2.54
CA ASP A 37 -0.05 3.27 2.71
C ASP A 37 -0.22 4.11 1.45
N GLY A 38 -0.89 3.52 0.46
CA GLY A 38 -1.18 4.17 -0.82
C GLY A 38 -2.20 5.28 -0.62
N GLU A 39 -1.77 6.41 -0.07
CA GLU A 39 -2.49 7.67 -0.10
C GLU A 39 -2.67 8.10 -1.56
N ASN A 40 -3.84 7.78 -2.08
CA ASN A 40 -4.17 8.01 -3.47
C ASN A 40 -4.50 9.48 -3.70
N THR A 41 -3.45 10.27 -3.93
CA THR A 41 -3.56 11.65 -4.38
C THR A 41 -4.00 11.65 -5.85
N GLY A 42 -5.32 11.64 -6.09
CA GLY A 42 -5.85 11.85 -7.44
C GLY A 42 -7.37 11.88 -7.58
N LEU A 43 -8.12 11.02 -6.88
CA LEU A 43 -9.60 11.04 -6.90
C LEU A 43 -10.15 10.51 -5.59
N SER A 44 -11.12 11.24 -5.03
CA SER A 44 -11.88 10.79 -3.86
C SER A 44 -12.88 9.72 -4.30
N VAL A 45 -12.50 8.45 -4.17
CA VAL A 45 -13.37 7.31 -4.45
C VAL A 45 -13.71 6.63 -3.13
N VAL A 46 -14.99 6.58 -2.78
CA VAL A 46 -15.44 6.03 -1.51
C VAL A 46 -16.34 4.83 -1.79
N PRO A 47 -15.89 3.60 -1.54
CA PRO A 47 -16.75 2.42 -1.63
C PRO A 47 -17.66 2.32 -0.40
N TYR A 48 -18.94 2.01 -0.60
CA TYR A 48 -19.94 1.87 0.46
C TYR A 48 -21.03 0.86 0.06
N PRO A 49 -21.68 0.19 1.02
CA PRO A 49 -21.30 0.11 2.43
C PRO A 49 -20.03 -0.73 2.60
N ASN A 50 -19.20 -0.39 3.59
CA ASN A 50 -18.10 -1.25 4.03
C ASN A 50 -18.27 -1.46 5.54
N PRO A 51 -18.64 -2.66 6.02
CA PRO A 51 -18.72 -3.94 5.31
C PRO A 51 -19.97 -4.13 4.43
N VAL A 52 -19.82 -4.80 3.27
CA VAL A 52 -20.88 -5.05 2.28
C VAL A 52 -21.43 -6.48 2.37
N SER A 53 -22.72 -6.68 2.06
CA SER A 53 -23.35 -8.01 2.01
C SER A 53 -23.86 -8.40 0.62
N ASP A 54 -24.57 -7.51 -0.07
CA ASP A 54 -25.17 -7.82 -1.37
C ASP A 54 -24.57 -7.02 -2.53
N LYS A 55 -24.57 -5.70 -2.39
CA LYS A 55 -24.21 -4.76 -3.45
C LYS A 55 -23.27 -3.70 -2.90
N LEU A 56 -22.13 -3.55 -3.55
CA LEU A 56 -21.17 -2.49 -3.25
C LEU A 56 -21.42 -1.34 -4.23
N PHE A 57 -21.54 -0.13 -3.70
CA PHE A 57 -21.63 1.10 -4.45
C PHE A 57 -20.32 1.87 -4.35
N ILE A 58 -19.98 2.59 -5.41
CA ILE A 58 -18.75 3.37 -5.48
C ILE A 58 -19.13 4.83 -5.66
N LYS A 59 -18.95 5.65 -4.62
CA LYS A 59 -19.14 7.09 -4.69
C LYS A 59 -17.89 7.71 -5.28
N THR A 60 -18.06 8.55 -6.28
CA THR A 60 -16.98 9.33 -6.88
C THR A 60 -17.51 10.71 -7.25
N GLU A 61 -16.69 11.74 -7.10
CA GLU A 61 -17.04 13.09 -7.53
C GLU A 61 -16.98 13.24 -9.06
N ASN A 62 -16.17 12.41 -9.74
CA ASN A 62 -15.92 12.51 -11.17
C ASN A 62 -15.97 11.14 -11.86
N ALA A 63 -17.19 10.61 -12.04
CA ALA A 63 -17.39 9.32 -12.71
C ALA A 63 -16.85 9.30 -14.15
N GLY A 64 -16.86 10.43 -14.86
CA GLY A 64 -16.31 10.55 -16.22
C GLY A 64 -14.79 10.34 -16.32
N GLN A 65 -14.06 10.53 -15.21
CA GLN A 65 -12.61 10.35 -15.15
C GLN A 65 -12.20 8.91 -14.86
N ILE A 66 -13.14 8.00 -14.60
CA ILE A 66 -12.86 6.59 -14.32
C ILE A 66 -12.79 5.83 -15.63
N SER A 67 -11.62 5.25 -15.90
CA SER A 67 -11.37 4.40 -17.07
C SER A 67 -11.73 2.95 -16.82
N SER A 68 -11.42 2.41 -15.64
CA SER A 68 -11.86 1.06 -15.28
C SER A 68 -11.95 0.83 -13.79
N VAL A 69 -12.83 -0.09 -13.41
CA VAL A 69 -12.99 -0.57 -12.04
C VAL A 69 -12.74 -2.06 -12.03
N ARG A 70 -11.88 -2.53 -11.13
CA ARG A 70 -11.50 -3.93 -10.96
C ARG A 70 -11.65 -4.32 -9.51
N LEU A 71 -12.21 -5.50 -9.26
CA LEU A 71 -12.25 -6.10 -7.93
C LEU A 71 -11.38 -7.36 -7.95
N LEU A 72 -10.48 -7.47 -6.99
CA LEU A 72 -9.54 -8.58 -6.86
C LEU A 72 -9.73 -9.32 -5.53
N THR A 73 -9.50 -10.63 -5.57
CA THR A 73 -9.38 -11.47 -4.38
C THR A 73 -8.07 -11.16 -3.64
N PRO A 74 -7.91 -11.60 -2.38
CA PRO A 74 -6.64 -11.46 -1.67
C PRO A 74 -5.49 -12.26 -2.33
N ALA A 75 -5.80 -13.22 -3.19
CA ALA A 75 -4.82 -13.92 -4.03
C ALA A 75 -4.49 -13.18 -5.34
N GLY A 76 -5.02 -11.97 -5.54
CA GLY A 76 -4.81 -11.17 -6.75
C GLY A 76 -5.61 -11.65 -7.98
N LYS A 77 -6.60 -12.53 -7.80
CA LYS A 77 -7.47 -12.98 -8.89
C LYS A 77 -8.53 -11.94 -9.19
N LEU A 78 -8.66 -11.53 -10.46
CA LEU A 78 -9.73 -10.64 -10.91
C LEU A 78 -11.09 -11.35 -10.84
N ILE A 79 -12.03 -10.78 -10.07
CA ILE A 79 -13.40 -11.32 -9.93
C ILE A 79 -14.44 -10.46 -10.62
N TYR A 80 -14.17 -9.16 -10.76
CA TYR A 80 -15.03 -8.22 -11.45
C TYR A 80 -14.18 -7.20 -12.19
N GLN A 81 -14.61 -6.83 -13.39
CA GLN A 81 -14.01 -5.76 -14.19
C GLN A 81 -15.09 -5.01 -14.96
N SER A 82 -15.01 -3.69 -14.93
CA SER A 82 -15.81 -2.79 -15.74
C SER A 82 -14.90 -1.79 -16.44
N GLN A 83 -15.21 -1.49 -17.71
CA GLN A 83 -14.48 -0.53 -18.55
C GLN A 83 -14.99 0.92 -18.40
N ASN A 84 -15.85 1.17 -17.40
CA ASN A 84 -16.38 2.50 -17.08
C ASN A 84 -16.55 2.61 -15.56
N ALA A 85 -16.93 3.80 -15.08
CA ALA A 85 -17.40 3.98 -13.71
C ALA A 85 -18.53 2.98 -13.38
N ALA A 86 -18.20 1.93 -12.65
CA ALA A 86 -19.19 1.01 -12.12
C ALA A 86 -19.87 1.67 -10.92
N ALA A 87 -21.15 2.03 -11.06
CA ALA A 87 -21.94 2.55 -9.96
C ALA A 87 -22.25 1.47 -8.92
N GLU A 88 -22.39 0.22 -9.38
CA GLU A 88 -22.72 -0.95 -8.57
C GLU A 88 -21.83 -2.14 -8.94
N VAL A 89 -21.38 -2.86 -7.91
CA VAL A 89 -20.68 -4.14 -8.01
C VAL A 89 -21.46 -5.17 -7.20
N ASP A 90 -21.90 -6.23 -7.87
CA ASP A 90 -22.60 -7.33 -7.20
C ASP A 90 -21.59 -8.23 -6.47
N VAL A 91 -21.78 -8.40 -5.16
CA VAL A 91 -20.88 -9.19 -4.30
C VAL A 91 -21.59 -10.41 -3.69
N ARG A 92 -22.84 -10.69 -4.07
CA ARG A 92 -23.67 -11.78 -3.49
C ARG A 92 -23.05 -13.16 -3.68
N ASN A 93 -22.38 -13.35 -4.81
CA ASN A 93 -21.72 -14.60 -5.17
C ASN A 93 -20.30 -14.73 -4.60
N LEU A 94 -19.82 -13.74 -3.85
CA LEU A 94 -18.49 -13.75 -3.25
C LEU A 94 -18.52 -14.41 -1.87
N ALA A 95 -17.40 -15.04 -1.50
CA ALA A 95 -17.20 -15.54 -0.15
C ALA A 95 -16.97 -14.36 0.81
N PRO A 96 -17.40 -14.44 2.09
CA PRO A 96 -17.07 -13.42 3.06
C PRO A 96 -15.55 -13.33 3.23
N GLY A 97 -15.02 -12.11 3.30
CA GLY A 97 -13.58 -11.88 3.32
C GLY A 97 -13.19 -10.49 2.88
N MET A 98 -11.89 -10.27 2.80
CA MET A 98 -11.29 -9.00 2.37
C MET A 98 -11.00 -9.03 0.88
N TYR A 99 -11.43 -7.99 0.17
CA TYR A 99 -11.22 -7.80 -1.26
C TYR A 99 -10.55 -6.46 -1.53
N LEU A 100 -9.91 -6.35 -2.69
CA LEU A 100 -9.22 -5.14 -3.11
C LEU A 100 -9.90 -4.55 -4.35
N LEU A 101 -10.41 -3.33 -4.21
CA LEU A 101 -11.02 -2.56 -5.28
C LEU A 101 -9.96 -1.64 -5.89
N LEU A 102 -9.64 -1.87 -7.16
CA LEU A 102 -8.74 -1.03 -7.96
C LEU A 102 -9.57 -0.18 -8.92
N VAL A 103 -9.35 1.13 -8.88
CA VAL A 103 -9.99 2.10 -9.76
C VAL A 103 -8.89 2.76 -10.57
N THR A 104 -8.95 2.61 -11.89
CA THR A 104 -8.00 3.23 -12.81
C THR A 104 -8.66 4.43 -13.46
N GLN A 105 -7.98 5.56 -13.42
CA GLN A 105 -8.42 6.81 -13.99
C GLN A 105 -8.05 6.90 -15.47
N GLN A 106 -8.70 7.80 -16.21
CA GLN A 106 -8.33 8.13 -17.59
C GLN A 106 -6.93 8.74 -17.68
N ASP A 107 -6.48 9.46 -16.64
CA ASP A 107 -5.13 10.01 -16.52
C ASP A 107 -4.04 8.93 -16.28
N GLY A 108 -4.44 7.69 -16.01
CA GLY A 108 -3.53 6.57 -15.71
C GLY A 108 -3.27 6.36 -14.22
N SER A 109 -3.62 7.33 -13.38
CA SER A 109 -3.59 7.20 -11.91
C SER A 109 -4.47 6.04 -11.42
N GLN A 110 -4.02 5.31 -10.39
CA GLN A 110 -4.72 4.13 -9.86
C GLN A 110 -4.99 4.23 -8.36
N SER A 111 -6.25 4.05 -7.97
CA SER A 111 -6.72 4.05 -6.58
C SER A 111 -7.07 2.68 -6.06
N SER A 112 -6.55 2.34 -4.88
CA SER A 112 -6.75 1.04 -4.24
C SER A 112 -7.57 1.21 -2.96
N HIS A 113 -8.68 0.49 -2.84
CA HIS A 113 -9.54 0.52 -1.66
C HIS A 113 -9.79 -0.88 -1.14
N LYS A 114 -9.71 -1.03 0.18
CA LYS A 114 -10.00 -2.29 0.86
C LYS A 114 -11.50 -2.40 1.14
N VAL A 115 -12.11 -3.50 0.71
CA VAL A 115 -13.54 -3.78 0.90
C VAL A 115 -13.70 -5.07 1.70
N ILE A 116 -14.54 -5.04 2.73
CA ILE A 116 -14.85 -6.22 3.55
C ILE A 116 -16.24 -6.71 3.18
N VAL A 117 -16.33 -7.95 2.71
CA VAL A 117 -17.61 -8.62 2.42
C VAL A 117 -18.00 -9.45 3.65
N LYS A 118 -19.20 -9.24 4.18
CA LYS A 118 -19.82 -10.02 5.26
C LYS A 118 -21.12 -10.66 4.75
N LYS A 119 -21.37 -11.90 5.14
CA LYS A 119 -22.58 -12.64 4.74
C LYS A 119 -23.59 -12.69 5.87
#